data_AF-A0A9D8UK33-F1
#
_entry.id   AF-A0A9D8UK33-F1
#
_cell.length_a   1.000
_cell.length_b   1.000
_cell.length_c   1.000
_cell.angle_alpha   90.00
_cell.angle_beta   90.00
_cell.angle_gamma   90.00
#
_symmetry.space_group_name_H-M   'P 1'
#
loop_
_entity.id
_entity.type
_entity.pdbx_description
1 polymer ?
#
loop_
_entity_poly.entity_id
_entity_poly.type
_entity_poly.pdbx_seq_one_letter_code
_entity_poly.pdbx_strand_id
1 'polypeptide(L)'
;MHNVRVQFTIPNVDKVANLDVYVNGEKRNLRFRVETFEWDDENGSSENLVSLLRYRILNYDSEWELYHIGTPYEGSIPVTFRHKNSGEDSDSVKEE
;
A
#
# COMPACT_ATOMS: atom_id res chain seq x y z
N MET A 1 -5.69 -20.74 11.99
CA MET A 1 -5.32 -19.32 12.15
C MET A 1 -6.47 -18.48 11.65
N HIS A 2 -7.05 -17.64 12.51
CA HIS A 2 -8.10 -16.70 12.10
C HIS A 2 -7.43 -15.38 11.72
N ASN A 3 -7.60 -14.95 10.47
CA ASN A 3 -7.10 -13.67 10.01
C ASN A 3 -8.12 -12.59 10.38
N VAL A 4 -7.71 -11.58 11.15
CA VAL A 4 -8.54 -10.40 11.41
C VAL A 4 -8.22 -9.36 10.33
N ARG A 5 -9.22 -8.97 9.55
CA ARG A 5 -9.09 -7.90 8.56
C ARG A 5 -9.78 -6.64 9.10
N VAL A 6 -8.99 -5.60 9.32
CA VAL A 6 -9.51 -4.27 9.69
C VAL A 6 -9.39 -3.38 8.45
N GLN A 7 -10.52 -2.83 7.99
CA GLN A 7 -10.55 -1.85 6.91
C GLN A 7 -10.78 -0.47 7.53
N PHE A 8 -9.95 0.49 7.18
CA PHE A 8 -10.11 1.88 7.56
C PHE A 8 -9.85 2.75 6.34
N THR A 9 -10.63 3.82 6.20
CA THR A 9 -10.42 4.84 5.17
C THR A 9 -9.57 5.93 5.79
N ILE A 10 -8.47 6.29 5.13
CA ILE A 10 -7.66 7.44 5.53
C ILE A 10 -7.98 8.59 4.57
N PRO A 11 -8.79 9.58 4.97
CA PRO A 11 -9.08 10.73 4.11
C PRO A 11 -7.85 11.62 3.98
N ASN A 12 -7.63 12.17 2.79
CA ASN A 12 -6.66 13.25 2.53
C ASN A 12 -5.19 12.91 2.90
N VAL A 13 -4.67 11.76 2.44
CA VAL A 13 -3.25 11.44 2.57
C VAL A 13 -2.48 12.01 1.39
N ASP A 14 -1.68 13.05 1.64
CA ASP A 14 -0.88 13.66 0.57
C ASP A 14 0.16 12.70 -0.02
N LYS A 15 0.75 11.81 0.80
CA LYS A 15 1.77 10.83 0.37
C LYS A 15 1.75 9.54 1.19
N VAL A 16 2.07 9.61 2.48
CA VAL A 16 2.28 8.43 3.35
C VAL A 16 1.42 8.52 4.60
N ALA A 17 0.80 7.41 4.97
CA ALA A 17 0.10 7.23 6.23
C ALA A 17 0.85 6.25 7.14
N ASN A 18 1.11 6.68 8.37
CA ASN A 18 1.69 5.84 9.42
C ASN A 18 0.59 5.48 10.42
N LEU A 19 0.46 4.20 10.74
CA LEU A 19 -0.53 3.70 11.69
C LEU A 19 0.16 2.89 12.78
N ASP A 20 -0.15 3.24 14.02
CA ASP A 20 0.18 2.42 15.18
C ASP A 20 -1.03 1.58 15.54
N VAL A 21 -0.90 0.26 15.43
CA VAL A 21 -1.97 -0.68 15.79
C VAL A 21 -1.49 -1.59 16.91
N TYR A 22 -2.40 -1.95 17.82
CA TYR A 22 -2.14 -2.90 18.88
C TYR A 22 -2.86 -4.21 18.58
N VAL A 23 -2.11 -5.29 18.40
CA VAL A 23 -2.65 -6.62 18.15
C VAL A 23 -2.21 -7.50 19.31
N ASN A 24 -3.17 -7.99 20.09
CA ASN A 24 -2.90 -8.78 21.31
C ASN A 24 -1.96 -8.08 22.32
N GLY A 25 -2.05 -6.75 22.43
CA GLY A 25 -1.20 -5.94 23.31
C GLY A 25 0.18 -5.60 22.73
N GLU A 26 0.56 -6.20 21.61
CA GLU A 26 1.81 -5.89 20.91
C GLU A 26 1.59 -4.71 19.93
N LYS A 27 2.47 -3.71 20.01
CA LYS A 27 2.44 -2.57 19.09
C LYS A 27 3.03 -2.97 17.76
N ARG A 28 2.35 -2.65 16.66
CA ARG A 28 2.85 -2.79 15.29
C ARG A 28 2.75 -1.44 14.59
N ASN A 29 3.85 -1.00 14.00
CA ASN A 29 3.86 0.18 13.14
C ASN A 29 3.66 -0.24 11.68
N LEU A 30 2.62 0.29 11.05
CA LEU A 30 2.30 0.04 9.65
C LEU A 30 2.43 1.31 8.85
N ARG A 31 3.10 1.24 7.70
CA ARG A 31 3.28 2.40 6.81
C ARG A 31 2.71 2.10 5.44
N PHE A 32 1.78 2.94 5.01
CA PHE A 32 1.11 2.84 3.72
C PHE A 32 1.34 4.08 2.90
N ARG A 33 1.38 3.91 1.58
CA ARG A 33 1.54 4.97 0.61
C ARG A 33 0.54 4.76 -0.50
N VAL A 34 -0.20 5.80 -0.85
CA VAL A 34 -1.17 5.74 -1.96
C VAL A 34 -0.60 6.56 -3.10
N GLU A 35 -0.51 5.94 -4.27
CA GLU A 35 -0.10 6.59 -5.51
C GLU A 35 -1.25 6.45 -6.51
N THR A 36 -1.59 7.54 -7.20
CA THR A 36 -2.60 7.54 -8.27
C THR A 36 -1.93 7.44 -9.62
N PHE A 37 -2.36 6.48 -10.43
CA PHE A 37 -1.89 6.30 -11.79
C PHE A 37 -2.98 6.71 -12.77
N GLU A 38 -2.61 7.27 -13.92
CA GLU A 38 -3.56 7.55 -15.00
C GLU A 38 -4.23 6.24 -15.45
N TRP A 39 -5.53 6.31 -15.68
CA TRP A 39 -6.37 5.19 -16.08
C TRP A 39 -7.47 5.66 -17.02
N ASP A 40 -7.40 5.27 -18.29
CA ASP A 40 -8.39 5.64 -19.30
C ASP A 40 -9.01 4.38 -19.91
N ASP A 41 -10.20 4.03 -19.41
CA ASP A 41 -10.95 2.86 -19.87
C ASP A 41 -11.67 3.08 -21.22
N GLU A 42 -11.79 4.33 -21.69
CA GLU A 42 -12.46 4.68 -22.93
C GLU A 42 -11.51 4.80 -24.13
N ASN A 43 -10.25 5.20 -23.93
CA ASN A 43 -9.28 5.43 -25.02
C ASN A 43 -8.07 4.48 -25.05
N GLY A 44 -7.96 3.54 -24.11
CA GLY A 44 -6.85 2.58 -24.02
C GLY A 44 -7.30 1.11 -24.06
N SER A 45 -6.54 0.24 -24.73
CA SER A 45 -6.69 -1.20 -24.50
C SER A 45 -6.34 -1.51 -23.05
N SER A 46 -7.23 -2.22 -22.35
CA SER A 46 -7.00 -2.68 -20.97
C SER A 46 -5.66 -3.40 -20.80
N GLU A 47 -5.15 -4.06 -21.85
CA GLU A 47 -3.83 -4.70 -21.85
C GLU A 47 -2.66 -3.72 -21.73
N ASN A 48 -2.76 -2.54 -22.35
CA ASN A 48 -1.71 -1.51 -22.29
C ASN A 48 -1.65 -0.88 -20.89
N LEU A 49 -2.82 -0.59 -20.29
CA LEU A 49 -2.92 -0.06 -18.93
C LEU A 49 -2.37 -1.05 -17.90
N VAL A 50 -2.74 -2.32 -18.04
CA VAL A 50 -2.22 -3.40 -17.18
C VAL A 50 -0.70 -3.52 -17.33
N SER A 51 -0.17 -3.40 -18.55
CA SER A 51 1.28 -3.46 -18.80
C SER A 51 2.01 -2.27 -18.19
N LEU A 52 1.45 -1.06 -18.28
CA LEU A 52 2.00 0.14 -17.66
C LEU A 52 2.01 0.04 -16.13
N LEU A 53 0.90 -0.37 -15.52
CA LEU A 53 0.81 -0.60 -14.08
C LEU A 53 1.83 -1.64 -13.62
N ARG A 54 1.92 -2.79 -14.30
CA ARG A 54 2.91 -3.83 -14.00
C ARG A 54 4.33 -3.27 -14.07
N TYR A 55 4.67 -2.52 -15.12
CA TYR A 55 5.98 -1.91 -15.24
C TYR A 55 6.27 -0.94 -14.09
N ARG A 56 5.31 -0.07 -13.74
CA ARG A 56 5.47 0.89 -12.63
C ARG A 56 5.64 0.20 -11.29
N ILE A 57 4.88 -0.87 -11.03
CA ILE A 57 4.96 -1.66 -9.80
C ILE A 57 6.29 -2.41 -9.71
N LEU A 58 6.73 -3.04 -10.80
CA LEU A 58 7.99 -3.82 -10.81
C LEU A 58 9.24 -2.94 -10.65
N ASN A 59 9.20 -1.71 -11.15
CA ASN A 59 10.29 -0.74 -11.01
C ASN A 59 10.07 0.23 -9.85
N TYR A 60 9.10 -0.07 -8.96
CA TYR A 60 8.85 0.77 -7.80
C TYR A 60 9.96 0.61 -6.75
N ASP A 61 9.99 1.54 -5.79
CA ASP A 61 10.92 1.53 -4.67
C ASP A 61 10.94 0.18 -3.96
N SER A 62 12.13 -0.40 -3.81
CA SER A 62 12.33 -1.74 -3.26
C SER A 62 11.90 -1.88 -1.81
N GLU A 63 11.77 -0.78 -1.06
CA GLU A 63 11.31 -0.80 0.34
C GLU A 63 9.79 -0.93 0.45
N TRP A 64 9.07 -0.83 -0.66
CA TRP A 64 7.63 -0.86 -0.72
C TRP A 64 7.14 -2.07 -1.52
N GLU A 65 6.03 -2.64 -1.08
CA GLU A 65 5.37 -3.77 -1.74
C GLU A 65 3.92 -3.42 -2.07
N LEU A 66 3.42 -3.98 -3.17
CA LEU A 66 2.03 -3.81 -3.57
C LEU A 66 1.10 -4.40 -2.49
N TYR A 67 0.24 -3.56 -1.93
CA TYR A 67 -0.74 -3.97 -0.92
C TYR A 67 -2.14 -4.11 -1.49
N HIS A 68 -2.59 -3.10 -2.27
CA HIS A 68 -3.94 -3.08 -2.82
C HIS A 68 -4.01 -2.23 -4.09
N ILE A 69 -4.77 -2.69 -5.09
CA ILE A 69 -5.17 -1.89 -6.25
C ILE A 69 -6.64 -1.55 -6.04
N GLY A 70 -6.94 -0.25 -5.96
CA GLY A 70 -8.31 0.23 -5.78
C GLY A 70 -9.09 0.26 -7.09
N THR A 71 -10.30 0.79 -7.02
CA THR A 71 -11.18 0.93 -8.18
C THR A 71 -10.80 2.19 -8.97
N PRO A 72 -10.75 2.12 -10.31
CA PRO A 72 -10.62 3.30 -11.13
C PRO A 72 -11.70 4.34 -10.87
N TYR A 73 -11.33 5.62 -10.87
CA TYR A 73 -12.21 6.75 -10.64
C TYR A 73 -11.64 8.01 -11.32
N GLU A 74 -12.49 8.75 -12.03
CA GLU A 74 -12.17 10.02 -12.71
C GLU A 74 -10.86 9.98 -13.54
N GLY A 75 -10.66 8.94 -14.34
CA GLY A 75 -9.47 8.85 -15.20
C GLY A 75 -8.19 8.41 -14.46
N SER A 76 -8.31 7.89 -13.24
CA SER A 76 -7.18 7.43 -12.44
C SER A 76 -7.47 6.12 -11.71
N ILE A 77 -6.44 5.39 -11.33
CA ILE A 77 -6.54 4.21 -10.48
C ILE A 77 -5.60 4.37 -9.28
N PRO A 78 -6.11 4.26 -8.04
CA PRO A 78 -5.27 4.33 -6.86
C PRO A 78 -4.61 2.98 -6.60
N VAL A 79 -3.32 3.01 -6.29
CA VAL A 79 -2.54 1.84 -5.88
C VAL A 79 -1.93 2.14 -4.52
N THR A 80 -2.19 1.24 -3.57
CA THR A 80 -1.65 1.29 -2.22
C THR A 80 -0.45 0.38 -2.11
N PHE A 81 0.65 0.93 -1.64
CA PHE A 81 1.86 0.22 -1.27
C PHE A 81 2.00 0.17 0.26
N ARG A 82 2.56 -0.91 0.77
CA ARG A 82 2.96 -1.06 2.18
C ARG A 82 4.47 -1.09 2.26
N HIS A 83 5.06 -0.44 3.27
CA HIS A 83 6.49 -0.55 3.51
C HIS A 83 6.83 -1.95 4.01
N LYS A 84 7.91 -2.59 3.54
CA LYS A 84 8.27 -3.98 3.90
C LYS A 84 8.49 -4.18 5.40
N ASN A 85 9.16 -3.25 6.06
CA ASN A 85 9.36 -3.28 7.52
C ASN A 85 8.10 -2.89 8.33
N SER A 86 6.91 -2.81 7.70
CA SER A 86 5.65 -2.58 8.43
C SER A 86 5.34 -3.79 9.31
N GLY A 87 5.56 -3.66 10.61
CA GLY A 87 5.37 -4.73 11.60
C GLY A 87 6.66 -5.20 12.27
N GLU A 88 7.83 -4.76 11.80
CA GLU A 88 9.12 -4.96 12.45
C GLU A 88 9.49 -3.69 13.21
N ASP A 89 9.02 -3.58 14.46
CA ASP A 89 9.68 -2.78 15.51
C ASP A 89 8.88 -2.89 16.82
N SER A 90 9.22 -3.91 17.63
CA SER A 90 9.30 -3.83 19.09
C SER A 90 9.79 -5.17 19.69
N ASP A 91 11.00 -5.64 19.35
CA ASP A 91 11.76 -6.58 20.20
C ASP A 91 13.22 -6.75 19.71
N SER A 92 13.91 -5.62 19.58
CA SER A 92 15.38 -5.61 19.52
C SER A 92 15.91 -4.70 20.62
N VAL A 93 15.54 -5.00 21.87
CA VAL A 93 16.39 -4.62 23.00
C VAL A 93 17.55 -5.61 22.99
N LYS A 94 18.73 -5.10 22.64
CA LYS A 94 20.00 -5.80 22.78
C LYS A 94 20.20 -6.09 24.28
N GLU A 95 20.29 -7.36 24.65
CA GLU A 95 20.97 -7.74 25.90
C GLU A 95 22.46 -7.88 25.56
N GLU A 96 23.26 -6.93 26.04
CA GLU A 96 24.71 -7.08 26.29
C GLU A 96 24.92 -7.43 27.77
#